data_AF-A0A1A8FQ72-F1
#
_entry.id   AF-A0A1A8FQ72-F1
#
_cell.length_a   1.000
_cell.length_b   1.000
_cell.length_c   1.000
_cell.angle_alpha   90.00
_cell.angle_beta   90.00
_cell.angle_gamma   90.00
#
_symmetry.space_group_name_H-M   'P 1'
#
loop_
_entity.id
_entity.type
_entity.pdbx_description
1 polymer ?
#
loop_
_entity_poly.entity_id
_entity_poly.type
_entity_poly.pdbx_seq_one_letter_code
_entity_poly.pdbx_strand_id
1 'polypeptide(L)'
;HSLIENTSVAKDESPHKLMRIRTLERIEALKVDLADCVWDDKYVEDVNLAYDAFLSIFLDLYNKHCPIRKSQGKKNGNRKPWMTKSLQKACRKKK
;
A
#
# COMPACT_ATOMS: atom_id res chain seq x y z
N HIS A 1 -27.28 14.12 -39.16
CA HIS A 1 -27.15 13.03 -38.18
C HIS A 1 -25.70 13.06 -37.68
N SER A 2 -25.41 13.80 -36.61
CA SER A 2 -24.03 14.01 -36.14
C SER A 2 -23.57 12.85 -35.27
N LEU A 3 -22.58 12.09 -35.76
CA LEU A 3 -21.83 11.12 -34.98
C LEU A 3 -20.95 11.89 -33.99
N ILE A 4 -21.18 11.70 -32.69
CA ILE A 4 -20.27 12.18 -31.65
C ILE A 4 -19.06 11.23 -31.65
N GLU A 5 -17.95 11.69 -32.22
CA GLU A 5 -16.64 11.09 -32.00
C GLU A 5 -16.24 11.31 -30.54
N ASN A 6 -16.28 10.24 -29.74
CA ASN A 6 -15.73 10.26 -28.41
C ASN A 6 -14.21 10.16 -28.50
N THR A 7 -13.57 11.33 -28.48
CA THR A 7 -12.13 11.50 -28.34
C THR A 7 -11.59 10.73 -27.13
N SER A 8 -10.48 10.05 -27.36
CA SER A 8 -9.63 9.32 -26.42
C SER A 8 -9.83 9.66 -24.94
N VAL A 9 -10.37 8.70 -24.19
CA VAL A 9 -10.31 8.68 -22.73
C VAL A 9 -8.83 8.68 -22.34
N ALA A 10 -8.35 9.83 -21.85
CA ALA A 10 -7.05 9.95 -21.22
C ALA A 10 -6.91 8.82 -20.19
N LYS A 11 -5.81 8.08 -20.27
CA LYS A 11 -5.47 7.04 -19.30
C LYS A 11 -5.31 7.75 -17.95
N ASP A 12 -6.35 7.65 -17.13
CA ASP A 12 -6.39 8.13 -15.75
C ASP A 12 -5.24 7.45 -14.99
N GLU A 13 -4.11 8.15 -14.86
CA GLU A 13 -2.98 7.72 -14.06
C GLU A 13 -3.40 7.80 -12.58
N SER A 14 -4.07 6.75 -12.10
CA SER A 14 -4.42 6.69 -10.68
C SER A 14 -3.13 6.83 -9.86
N PRO A 15 -3.05 7.77 -8.90
CA PRO A 15 -1.85 7.94 -8.10
C PRO A 15 -1.58 6.62 -7.36
N HIS A 16 -0.39 6.06 -7.60
CA HIS A 16 0.02 4.83 -6.93
C HIS A 16 0.06 5.10 -5.42
N LYS A 17 -0.79 4.43 -4.64
CA LYS A 17 -0.79 4.58 -3.19
C LYS A 17 0.38 3.80 -2.60
N LEU A 18 1.29 4.47 -1.91
CA LEU A 18 2.33 3.80 -1.14
C LEU A 18 1.73 3.20 0.12
N MET A 19 1.94 1.91 0.35
CA MET A 19 1.47 1.20 1.54
C MET A 19 2.53 0.21 2.01
N ARG A 20 2.64 0.02 3.33
CA ARG A 20 3.48 -1.04 3.90
C ARG A 20 2.75 -2.38 3.86
N ILE A 21 3.50 -3.45 3.59
CA ILE A 21 2.97 -4.81 3.75
C ILE A 21 3.07 -5.18 5.23
N ARG A 22 1.93 -5.49 5.86
CA ARG A 22 1.80 -5.87 7.27
C ARG A 22 1.05 -7.20 7.40
N THR A 23 1.58 -8.27 6.83
CA THR A 23 1.03 -9.61 7.10
C THR A 23 1.33 -10.00 8.54
N LEU A 24 0.54 -10.93 9.09
CA LEU A 24 0.72 -11.40 10.47
C LEU A 24 2.16 -11.89 10.71
N GLU A 25 2.65 -12.77 9.84
CA GLU A 25 4.02 -13.30 9.85
C GLU A 25 5.10 -12.20 9.87
N ARG A 26 4.93 -11.13 9.09
CA ARG A 26 5.88 -10.01 9.06
C ARG A 26 5.87 -9.18 10.34
N ILE A 27 4.70 -9.03 10.95
CA ILE A 27 4.56 -8.35 12.24
C ILE A 27 5.13 -9.21 13.36
N GLU A 28 4.98 -10.53 13.29
CA GLU A 28 5.59 -11.47 14.24
C GLU A 28 7.12 -11.46 14.12
N ALA A 29 7.67 -11.54 12.90
CA ALA A 29 9.11 -11.43 12.67
C ALA A 29 9.68 -10.09 13.16
N LEU A 30 8.96 -8.98 12.95
CA LEU A 30 9.32 -7.68 13.52
C LEU A 30 9.36 -7.69 15.05
N LYS A 31 8.37 -8.32 15.71
CA LYS A 31 8.32 -8.42 17.16
C LYS A 31 9.49 -9.22 17.72
N VAL A 32 9.85 -10.33 17.06
CA VAL A 32 11.01 -11.16 17.44
C VAL A 32 12.28 -10.32 17.37
N ASP A 33 12.56 -9.68 16.21
CA ASP A 33 13.77 -8.87 16.06
C ASP A 33 13.82 -7.67 17.04
N LEU A 34 12.67 -7.08 17.38
CA LEU A 34 12.60 -6.00 18.38
C LEU A 34 12.86 -6.50 19.81
N ALA A 35 12.42 -7.71 20.14
CA ALA A 35 12.67 -8.34 21.44
C ALA A 35 14.15 -8.73 21.60
N ASP A 36 14.81 -9.11 20.51
CA ASP A 36 16.23 -9.47 20.49
C ASP A 36 17.17 -8.25 20.46
N CYS A 37 16.64 -7.04 20.34
CA CYS A 37 17.44 -5.81 20.38
C CYS A 37 17.98 -5.57 21.79
N VAL A 38 19.29 -5.35 21.89
CA VAL A 38 19.93 -4.87 23.13
C VAL A 38 19.67 -3.38 23.27
N TRP A 39 18.85 -3.01 24.26
CA TRP A 39 18.44 -1.63 24.54
C TRP A 39 19.29 -0.94 25.61
N ASP A 40 20.10 -1.69 26.37
CA ASP A 40 20.85 -1.18 27.53
C ASP A 40 21.90 -0.12 27.15
N ASP A 41 22.60 -0.28 26.03
CA ASP A 41 23.60 0.70 25.57
C ASP A 41 22.98 2.03 25.07
N LYS A 42 21.64 2.16 25.10
CA LYS A 42 20.90 3.27 24.48
C LYS A 42 20.08 4.08 25.48
N TYR A 43 20.14 3.73 26.77
CA TYR A 43 19.68 4.59 27.85
C TYR A 43 20.69 5.72 28.06
N VAL A 44 20.59 6.73 27.20
CA VAL A 44 21.30 8.00 27.33
C VAL A 44 20.49 8.90 28.28
N GLU A 45 21.16 9.70 29.11
CA GLU A 45 20.46 10.66 30.01
C GLU A 45 19.61 11.68 29.22
N ASP A 46 20.03 12.01 28.01
CA ASP A 46 19.29 12.87 27.10
C ASP A 46 18.15 12.09 26.43
N VAL A 47 16.92 12.48 26.76
CA VAL A 47 15.68 11.87 26.26
C VAL A 47 15.54 11.98 24.75
N ASN A 48 16.01 13.07 24.13
CA ASN A 48 15.94 13.23 22.67
C ASN A 48 16.89 12.25 21.99
N LEU A 49 18.12 12.11 22.50
CA LEU A 49 19.08 11.14 21.97
C LEU A 49 18.59 9.70 22.14
N ALA A 50 18.00 9.37 23.30
CA ALA A 50 17.39 8.06 23.52
C ALA A 50 16.23 7.79 22.54
N TYR A 51 15.38 8.80 22.31
CA TYR A 51 14.27 8.71 21.36
C TYR A 51 14.74 8.51 19.92
N ASP A 52 15.73 9.30 19.47
CA ASP A 52 16.27 9.20 18.12
C ASP A 52 16.95 7.85 17.88
N ALA A 53 17.69 7.35 18.87
CA ALA A 53 18.30 6.02 18.82
C ALA A 53 17.23 4.92 18.70
N PHE A 54 16.19 4.97 19.54
CA PHE A 54 15.04 4.06 19.46
C PHE A 54 14.40 4.10 18.07
N LEU A 55 14.08 5.31 17.60
CA LEU A 55 13.35 5.50 16.36
C LEU A 55 14.14 4.99 15.16
N SER A 56 15.46 5.21 15.14
CA SER A 56 16.35 4.68 14.09
C SER A 56 16.25 3.16 13.99
N ILE A 57 16.43 2.44 15.11
CA ILE A 57 16.39 0.97 15.14
C ILE A 57 15.00 0.47 14.75
N PHE A 58 13.96 1.07 15.32
CA PHE A 58 12.60 0.69 15.02
C PHE A 58 12.30 0.86 13.53
N LEU A 59 12.68 1.99 12.93
CA LEU A 59 12.46 2.25 11.51
C LEU A 59 13.24 1.28 10.63
N ASP A 60 14.48 0.93 10.98
CA ASP A 60 15.29 -0.03 10.23
C ASP A 60 14.65 -1.42 10.22
N LEU A 61 14.27 -1.94 11.39
CA LEU A 61 13.57 -3.21 11.49
C LEU A 61 12.21 -3.16 10.81
N TYR A 62 11.52 -2.02 10.90
CA TYR A 62 10.22 -1.86 10.27
C TYR A 62 10.31 -1.79 8.75
N ASN A 63 11.36 -1.18 8.21
CA ASN A 63 11.66 -1.16 6.78
C ASN A 63 12.04 -2.56 6.27
N LYS A 64 12.81 -3.32 7.04
CA LYS A 64 13.18 -4.72 6.77
C LYS A 64 11.94 -5.61 6.67
N HIS A 65 11.09 -5.60 7.70
CA HIS A 65 9.97 -6.55 7.80
C HIS A 65 8.70 -6.08 7.08
N CYS A 66 8.42 -4.78 7.10
CA CYS A 66 7.21 -4.16 6.54
C CYS A 66 7.57 -3.15 5.43
N PRO A 67 8.14 -3.59 4.29
CA PRO A 67 8.59 -2.69 3.25
C PRO A 67 7.42 -1.93 2.61
N ILE A 68 7.71 -0.71 2.16
CA ILE A 68 6.77 0.09 1.38
C ILE A 68 6.66 -0.52 -0.03
N ARG A 69 5.44 -0.77 -0.49
CA ARG A 69 5.15 -1.13 -1.87
C ARG A 69 4.16 -0.14 -2.48
N LYS A 70 4.32 0.08 -3.78
CA LYS A 70 3.30 0.73 -4.60
C LYS A 70 2.13 -0.24 -4.68
N SER A 71 1.02 0.10 -4.02
CA SER A 71 -0.24 -0.53 -4.32
C SER A 71 -0.68 0.02 -5.67
N GLN A 72 -0.83 -0.87 -6.66
CA GLN A 72 -1.73 -0.55 -7.76
C GLN A 72 -3.08 -0.36 -7.08
N GLY A 73 -3.55 0.89 -6.97
CA GLY A 73 -4.92 1.15 -6.59
C GLY A 73 -5.76 0.21 -7.44
N LYS A 74 -6.71 -0.52 -6.81
CA LYS A 74 -7.59 -1.42 -7.57
C LYS A 74 -8.00 -0.60 -8.79
N LYS A 75 -7.58 -1.03 -9.99
CA LYS A 75 -8.18 -0.55 -11.22
C LYS A 75 -9.62 -0.93 -10.99
N ASN A 76 -10.42 0.04 -10.52
CA ASN A 76 -11.85 -0.14 -10.38
C ASN A 76 -12.23 -0.39 -11.82
N GLY A 77 -12.33 -1.68 -12.19
CA GLY A 77 -12.52 -2.11 -13.55
C GLY A 77 -13.77 -1.40 -14.01
N ASN A 78 -13.59 -0.34 -14.78
CA ASN A 78 -14.61 0.62 -15.16
C ASN A 78 -15.48 1.08 -13.97
N ARG A 79 -15.17 2.26 -13.41
CA ARG A 79 -16.13 3.07 -12.63
C ARG A 79 -17.31 3.53 -13.49
N LYS A 80 -18.08 2.59 -14.02
CA LYS A 80 -19.43 2.80 -14.51
C LYS A 80 -20.34 2.21 -13.44
N PRO A 81 -20.69 2.96 -12.38
CA PRO A 81 -21.60 2.46 -11.33
C PRO A 81 -22.95 1.99 -11.91
N TRP A 82 -23.31 2.49 -13.09
CA TRP A 82 -24.47 2.05 -13.88
C TRP A 82 -24.29 0.73 -14.64
N MET A 83 -23.06 0.20 -14.73
CA MET A 83 -22.74 -1.00 -15.51
C MET A 83 -22.66 -2.24 -14.61
N THR A 84 -23.81 -2.87 -14.37
CA THR A 84 -23.91 -4.07 -13.54
C THR A 84 -23.27 -5.30 -14.22
N LYS A 85 -22.85 -6.29 -13.41
CA LYS A 85 -22.28 -7.55 -13.92
C LYS A 85 -23.25 -8.30 -14.85
N SER A 86 -24.55 -8.24 -14.57
CA SER A 86 -25.60 -8.85 -15.40
C SER A 86 -25.65 -8.18 -16.78
N LEU A 87 -25.63 -6.85 -16.82
CA LEU A 87 -25.63 -6.08 -18.07
C LEU A 87 -24.35 -6.33 -18.89
N GLN A 88 -23.18 -6.40 -18.24
CA GLN A 88 -21.92 -6.78 -18.91
C GLN A 88 -22.00 -8.17 -19.53
N LYS A 89 -22.60 -9.14 -18.82
CA LYS A 89 -22.80 -10.50 -19.34
C LYS A 89 -23.79 -10.52 -20.51
N ALA A 90 -24.86 -9.74 -20.46
CA ALA A 90 -25.84 -9.63 -21.54
C ALA A 90 -25.21 -9.05 -22.81
N CYS A 91 -24.40 -8.00 -22.70
CA CYS A 91 -23.67 -7.43 -23.84
C CYS A 91 -22.61 -8.40 -24.42
N ARG A 92 -21.96 -9.20 -23.57
CA ARG A 92 -20.99 -10.24 -24.00
C ARG A 92 -21.64 -11.45 -24.67
N LYS A 93 -22.93 -11.68 -24.46
CA LYS A 93 -23.69 -12.81 -25.01
C LYS A 93 -24.16 -12.62 -26.46
N LYS A 94 -23.57 -11.69 -27.22
CA LYS A 94 -23.87 -11.59 -28.65
C LYS A 94 -23.18 -12.73 -29.42
N LYS A 95 -23.96 -13.78 -29.70
CA LYS A 95 -23.97 -14.46 -31.00
C LYS A 95 -25.12 -13.86 -31.80
#